data_AF-A0A8J3HNG6-F1
#
_entry.id   AF-A0A8J3HNG6-F1
#
_cell.length_a   1.000
_cell.length_b   1.000
_cell.length_c   1.000
_cell.angle_alpha   90.00
_cell.angle_beta   90.00
_cell.angle_gamma   90.00
#
_symmetry.space_group_name_H-M   'P 1'
#
loop_
_entity.id
_entity.type
_entity.pdbx_description
1 polymer ?
#
loop_
_entity_poly.entity_id
_entity_poly.type
_entity_poly.pdbx_seq_one_letter_code
_entity_poly.pdbx_strand_id
1 'polypeptide(L)'
;MEFSLSVSALPGSDPFALWIEPEGMYYEFPAAAKVVLTFRGADAMTAELSHRPDAIVVWRPADTEVWATGDDGDCYQIAGWADNPAPGLDTAGAPTSLPARELIESIFHPRPPESGQDAGK
;
A
#
# COMPACT_ATOMS: atom_id res chain seq x y z
N MET A 1 10.98 8.46 -12.61
CA MET A 1 11.06 9.29 -11.37
C MET A 1 11.10 8.33 -10.19
N GLU A 2 11.71 8.70 -9.07
CA GLU A 2 11.80 7.86 -7.88
C GLU A 2 11.49 8.68 -6.61
N PHE A 3 10.77 8.08 -5.66
CA PHE A 3 10.65 8.61 -4.31
C PHE A 3 10.63 7.48 -3.28
N SER A 4 10.99 7.81 -2.04
CA SER A 4 11.03 6.84 -0.94
C SER A 4 10.24 7.34 0.27
N LEU A 5 9.59 6.40 0.95
CA LEU A 5 8.89 6.60 2.21
C LEU A 5 9.50 5.68 3.27
N SER A 6 9.88 6.24 4.42
CA SER A 6 10.27 5.44 5.58
C SER A 6 9.05 5.21 6.46
N VAL A 7 8.72 3.94 6.68
CA VAL A 7 7.73 3.49 7.65
C VAL A 7 8.48 2.87 8.83
N SER A 8 8.16 3.27 10.05
CA SER A 8 8.80 2.74 11.25
C SER A 8 7.79 2.56 12.36
N ALA A 9 7.79 1.39 12.98
CA ALA A 9 7.03 1.11 14.19
C ALA A 9 7.92 1.30 15.44
N LEU A 10 7.35 1.81 16.53
CA LEU A 10 8.08 1.93 17.80
C LEU A 10 8.31 0.55 18.43
N PRO A 11 9.37 0.35 19.24
CA PRO A 11 9.54 -0.87 20.01
C PRO A 11 8.31 -1.18 20.86
N GLY A 12 7.77 -2.39 20.75
CA GLY A 12 6.54 -2.81 21.42
C GLY A 12 5.24 -2.48 20.69
N SER A 13 5.31 -1.98 19.45
CA SER A 13 4.13 -1.90 18.56
C SER A 13 3.69 -3.28 18.11
N ASP A 14 2.41 -3.42 17.78
CA ASP A 14 1.89 -4.62 17.14
C ASP A 14 2.49 -4.78 15.71
N PRO A 15 2.57 -6.01 15.18
CA PRO A 15 2.85 -6.24 13.76
C PRO A 15 1.86 -5.45 12.90
N PHE A 16 2.30 -5.00 11.75
CA PHE A 16 1.42 -4.32 10.79
C PHE A 16 1.59 -4.91 9.39
N ALA A 17 0.48 -4.88 8.66
CA ALA A 17 0.42 -5.30 7.28
C ALA A 17 0.73 -4.16 6.32
N LEU A 18 1.31 -4.49 5.18
CA LEU A 18 1.38 -3.64 4.00
C LEU A 18 0.60 -4.32 2.88
N TRP A 19 -0.41 -3.62 2.38
CA TRP A 19 -1.15 -3.99 1.19
C TRP A 19 -0.70 -3.13 0.02
N ILE A 20 -0.35 -3.75 -1.11
CA ILE A 20 -0.12 -3.06 -2.37
C ILE A 20 -1.27 -3.37 -3.33
N GLU A 21 -1.98 -2.31 -3.71
CA GLU A 21 -3.13 -2.34 -4.59
C GLU A 21 -2.81 -1.64 -5.93
N PRO A 22 -3.41 -2.07 -7.05
CA PRO A 22 -4.49 -3.07 -7.17
C PRO A 22 -4.04 -4.54 -7.28
N GLU A 23 -2.76 -4.86 -7.07
CA GLU A 23 -2.29 -6.25 -7.12
C GLU A 23 -2.83 -7.17 -6.02
N GLY A 24 -3.40 -6.61 -4.93
CA GLY A 24 -3.81 -7.38 -3.77
C GLY A 24 -2.63 -8.08 -3.08
N MET A 25 -1.42 -7.53 -3.19
CA MET A 25 -0.23 -8.12 -2.55
C MET A 25 -0.19 -7.77 -1.07
N TYR A 26 0.08 -8.77 -0.26
CA TYR A 26 0.11 -8.67 1.20
C TYR A 26 1.48 -9.01 1.75
N TYR A 27 1.99 -8.13 2.60
CA TYR A 27 3.24 -8.33 3.33
C TYR A 27 3.02 -8.04 4.80
N GLU A 28 3.43 -8.96 5.67
CA GLU A 28 3.44 -8.76 7.11
C GLU A 28 4.84 -8.35 7.55
N PHE A 29 4.94 -7.25 8.29
CA PHE A 29 6.20 -6.81 8.88
C PHE A 29 6.20 -7.07 10.39
N PRO A 30 7.31 -7.56 10.97
CA PRO A 30 7.39 -7.84 12.38
C PRO A 30 7.26 -6.57 13.23
N ALA A 31 6.86 -6.75 14.49
CA ALA A 31 6.87 -5.70 15.50
C ALA A 31 8.26 -5.04 15.58
N ALA A 32 8.31 -3.71 15.52
CA ALA A 32 9.52 -2.88 15.48
C ALA A 32 10.32 -2.85 14.16
N ALA A 33 9.72 -3.25 13.02
CA ALA A 33 10.36 -3.10 11.72
C ALA A 33 10.50 -1.63 11.30
N LYS A 34 11.67 -1.29 10.73
CA LYS A 34 11.79 -0.14 9.83
C LYS A 34 11.81 -0.65 8.40
N VAL A 35 10.88 -0.15 7.61
CA VAL A 35 10.76 -0.48 6.19
C VAL A 35 10.90 0.80 5.39
N VAL A 36 11.77 0.81 4.40
CA VAL A 36 11.81 1.87 3.40
C VAL A 36 11.12 1.37 2.15
N LEU A 37 10.01 2.00 1.79
CA LEU A 37 9.30 1.77 0.53
C LEU A 37 9.85 2.73 -0.53
N THR A 38 10.30 2.20 -1.66
CA THR A 38 10.80 2.98 -2.79
C THR A 38 9.91 2.73 -4.00
N PHE A 39 9.42 3.81 -4.60
CA PHE A 39 8.51 3.79 -5.74
C PHE A 39 9.23 4.30 -6.98
N ARG A 40 9.21 3.51 -8.05
CA ARG A 40 9.94 3.82 -9.29
C ARG A 40 8.98 3.78 -10.48
N GLY A 41 8.92 4.87 -11.23
CA GLY A 41 8.00 4.97 -12.38
C GLY A 41 7.87 6.40 -12.89
N ALA A 42 7.18 6.60 -14.00
CA ALA A 42 6.85 7.95 -14.47
C ALA A 42 5.94 8.67 -13.47
N ASP A 43 4.97 7.93 -12.93
CA ASP A 43 3.92 8.45 -12.07
C ASP A 43 4.12 8.12 -10.59
N ALA A 44 5.30 7.63 -10.20
CA ALA A 44 5.58 7.15 -8.85
C ALA A 44 5.01 8.07 -7.76
N MET A 45 5.26 9.39 -7.86
CA MET A 45 4.79 10.42 -6.92
C MET A 45 3.26 10.52 -6.73
N THR A 46 2.47 9.85 -7.56
CA THR A 46 1.01 9.82 -7.48
C THR A 46 0.47 8.61 -6.71
N ALA A 47 1.36 7.77 -6.16
CA ALA A 47 0.96 6.70 -5.25
C ALA A 47 0.20 7.27 -4.05
N GLU A 48 -0.92 6.65 -3.71
CA GLU A 48 -1.76 7.05 -2.59
C GLU A 48 -1.57 6.10 -1.41
N LEU A 49 -1.56 6.66 -0.21
CA LEU A 49 -1.34 5.91 1.01
C LEU A 49 -2.47 6.16 1.99
N SER A 50 -3.01 5.09 2.53
CA SER A 50 -3.93 5.13 3.65
C SER A 50 -3.41 4.25 4.78
N HIS A 51 -3.62 4.70 6.01
CA HIS A 51 -3.22 3.95 7.21
C HIS A 51 -4.47 3.49 7.96
N ARG A 52 -4.36 2.31 8.56
CA ARG A 52 -5.31 1.63 9.42
C ARG A 52 -4.59 1.29 10.74
N PRO A 53 -5.32 0.89 11.80
CA PRO A 53 -4.68 0.53 13.07
C PRO A 53 -3.58 -0.54 12.95
N ASP A 54 -3.75 -1.49 12.03
CA ASP A 54 -2.90 -2.67 11.83
C ASP A 54 -2.38 -2.80 10.39
N ALA A 55 -2.61 -1.82 9.52
CA ALA A 55 -2.23 -1.92 8.12
C ALA A 55 -1.93 -0.58 7.46
N ILE A 56 -1.05 -0.61 6.46
CA ILE A 56 -0.86 0.45 5.48
C ILE A 56 -1.34 -0.10 4.14
N VAL A 57 -2.21 0.63 3.46
CA VAL A 57 -2.68 0.30 2.11
C VAL A 57 -2.11 1.33 1.15
N VAL A 58 -1.35 0.84 0.19
CA VAL A 58 -0.69 1.63 -0.85
C VAL A 58 -1.37 1.34 -2.17
N TRP A 59 -1.97 2.36 -2.77
CA TRP A 59 -2.46 2.32 -4.14
C TRP A 59 -1.39 2.86 -5.05
N ARG A 60 -0.76 1.98 -5.81
CA ARG A 60 0.27 2.40 -6.76
C ARG A 60 -0.33 2.74 -8.13
N PRO A 61 0.26 3.69 -8.88
CA PRO A 61 -0.14 3.97 -10.26
C PRO A 61 0.24 2.83 -11.20
N ALA A 62 -0.33 2.84 -12.41
CA ALA A 62 0.15 2.02 -13.52
C ALA A 62 1.66 2.23 -13.75
N ASP A 63 2.36 1.19 -14.17
CA ASP A 63 3.78 1.24 -14.52
C ASP A 63 4.73 1.76 -13.42
N THR A 64 4.31 1.63 -12.15
CA THR A 64 5.11 1.97 -10.97
C THR A 64 5.54 0.70 -10.25
N GLU A 65 6.85 0.49 -10.11
CA GLU A 65 7.41 -0.54 -9.26
C GLU A 65 7.40 -0.08 -7.80
N VAL A 66 7.19 -1.03 -6.89
CA VAL A 66 7.34 -0.79 -5.45
C VAL A 66 8.40 -1.76 -4.93
N TRP A 67 9.36 -1.21 -4.19
CA TRP A 67 10.47 -1.93 -3.59
C TRP A 67 10.47 -1.71 -2.08
N ALA A 68 10.79 -2.73 -1.30
CA ALA A 68 10.90 -2.65 0.16
C ALA A 68 12.33 -2.98 0.59
N THR A 69 12.89 -2.12 1.45
CA THR A 69 14.15 -2.38 2.15
C THR A 69 13.88 -2.59 3.63
N GLY A 70 14.26 -3.76 4.13
CA GLY A 70 14.12 -4.15 5.53
C GLY A 70 15.30 -3.74 6.41
N ASP A 71 15.26 -4.15 7.67
CA ASP A 71 16.32 -3.86 8.65
C ASP A 71 17.64 -4.61 8.39
N ASP A 72 17.59 -5.68 7.61
CA ASP A 72 18.77 -6.40 7.08
C ASP A 72 19.51 -5.61 5.99
N GLY A 73 18.88 -4.56 5.47
CA GLY A 73 19.39 -3.75 4.36
C GLY A 73 19.15 -4.36 2.99
N ASP A 74 18.52 -5.54 2.91
CA ASP A 74 18.18 -6.17 1.65
C ASP A 74 16.96 -5.47 1.02
N CYS A 75 16.96 -5.37 -0.31
CA CYS A 75 15.96 -4.65 -1.08
C CYS A 75 15.25 -5.60 -2.06
N TYR A 76 13.93 -5.70 -1.93
CA TYR A 76 13.10 -6.62 -2.70
C TYR A 76 12.00 -5.87 -3.44
N GLN A 77 11.77 -6.20 -4.71
CA GLN A 77 10.59 -5.73 -5.43
C GLN A 77 9.36 -6.44 -4.86
N ILE A 78 8.32 -5.67 -4.55
CA ILE A 78 7.08 -6.13 -3.92
C ILE A 78 5.82 -5.74 -4.69
N ALA A 79 5.93 -4.96 -5.78
CA ALA A 79 4.85 -4.73 -6.73
C ALA A 79 5.36 -4.15 -8.07
N GLY A 80 4.47 -4.09 -9.06
CA GLY A 80 4.77 -3.49 -10.36
C GLY A 80 5.73 -4.28 -11.23
N TRP A 81 5.74 -5.61 -11.10
CA TRP A 81 6.55 -6.46 -11.98
C TRP A 81 6.04 -6.40 -13.42
N ALA A 82 6.98 -6.34 -14.37
CA ALA A 82 6.65 -6.27 -15.78
C ALA A 82 5.94 -7.54 -16.29
N ASP A 83 6.21 -8.70 -15.69
CA ASP A 83 5.62 -10.00 -16.03
C ASP A 83 4.33 -10.32 -15.26
N ASN A 84 3.99 -9.51 -14.25
CA ASN A 84 2.75 -9.63 -13.48
C ASN A 84 2.07 -8.26 -13.34
N PRO A 85 1.48 -7.73 -14.44
CA PRO A 85 0.79 -6.45 -14.41
C PRO A 85 -0.45 -6.53 -13.52
N ALA A 86 -0.71 -5.47 -12.75
CA ALA A 86 -1.85 -5.45 -11.85
C ALA A 86 -3.18 -5.47 -12.63
N PRO A 87 -4.21 -6.17 -12.11
CA PRO A 87 -5.52 -6.21 -12.75
C PRO A 87 -6.09 -4.80 -12.97
N GLY A 88 -6.50 -4.51 -14.21
CA GLY A 88 -7.18 -3.26 -14.55
C GLY A 88 -6.27 -2.03 -14.68
N LEU A 89 -4.95 -2.13 -14.48
CA LEU A 89 -4.05 -1.06 -14.88
C LEU A 89 -3.76 -1.22 -16.38
N ASP A 90 -4.38 -0.37 -17.22
CA ASP A 90 -3.99 -0.30 -18.63
C ASP A 90 -2.67 0.46 -18.72
N THR A 91 -1.70 -0.12 -19.43
CA THR A 91 -0.40 0.44 -19.77
C THR A 91 -0.58 1.63 -20.73
N ALA A 92 -1.09 2.74 -20.22
CA ALA A 92 -1.23 4.03 -20.92
C ALA A 92 -1.49 5.21 -19.95
N GLY A 93 -1.36 5.01 -18.64
CA GLY A 93 -1.62 6.05 -17.63
C GLY A 93 -3.10 6.36 -17.41
N ALA A 94 -4.03 5.58 -17.98
CA ALA A 94 -5.44 5.70 -17.67
C ALA A 94 -5.73 4.89 -16.39
N PRO A 95 -6.10 5.53 -15.27
CA PRO A 95 -6.52 4.80 -14.09
C PRO A 95 -7.71 3.92 -14.46
N THR A 96 -7.71 2.67 -13.99
CA THR A 96 -8.88 1.82 -14.03
C THR A 96 -10.07 2.64 -13.54
N SER A 97 -11.18 2.57 -14.25
CA SER A 97 -12.39 3.29 -13.87
C SER A 97 -12.60 3.19 -12.35
N LEU A 98 -12.77 4.33 -11.68
CA LEU A 98 -13.00 4.50 -10.24
C LEU A 98 -13.91 3.44 -9.57
N PRO A 99 -14.91 2.80 -10.25
CA PRO A 99 -15.70 1.73 -9.66
C PRO A 99 -14.92 0.52 -9.11
N ALA A 100 -13.76 0.17 -9.69
CA ALA A 100 -13.01 -1.00 -9.23
C ALA A 100 -12.32 -0.76 -7.87
N ARG A 101 -11.78 0.44 -7.66
CA ARG A 101 -11.13 0.82 -6.40
C ARG A 101 -12.11 0.87 -5.24
N GLU A 102 -13.24 1.55 -5.42
CA GLU A 102 -14.28 1.63 -4.37
C GLU A 102 -14.78 0.24 -3.98
N LEU A 103 -14.93 -0.66 -4.97
CA LEU A 103 -15.30 -2.04 -4.73
C LEU A 103 -14.23 -2.79 -3.92
N ILE A 104 -12.96 -2.73 -4.33
CA ILE A 104 -11.84 -3.36 -3.62
C ILE A 104 -11.74 -2.82 -2.18
N GLU A 105 -11.79 -1.50 -2.01
CA GLU A 105 -11.77 -0.89 -0.68
C GLU A 105 -12.97 -1.34 0.17
N SER A 106 -14.16 -1.47 -0.41
CA SER A 106 -15.36 -1.91 0.33
C SER A 106 -15.32 -3.38 0.75
N ILE A 107 -14.72 -4.26 -0.07
CA ILE A 107 -14.69 -5.71 0.15
C ILE A 107 -13.50 -6.10 1.02
N PHE A 108 -12.30 -5.62 0.70
CA PHE A 108 -11.05 -6.08 1.31
C PHE A 108 -10.52 -5.13 2.39
N HIS A 109 -10.89 -3.85 2.34
CA HIS A 109 -10.42 -2.82 3.29
C HIS A 109 -11.57 -2.05 3.96
N PRO A 110 -12.63 -2.74 4.47
CA PRO A 110 -13.79 -2.07 5.02
C PRO A 110 -13.37 -1.13 6.15
N ARG A 111 -13.87 0.11 6.14
CA ARG A 111 -13.60 1.03 7.24
C ARG A 111 -14.17 0.43 8.53
N PRO A 112 -13.41 0.39 9.64
CA PRO A 112 -13.99 0.01 10.90
C PRO A 112 -15.15 0.97 11.23
N PRO A 113 -16.23 0.48 11.87
CA PRO A 113 -17.30 1.36 12.31
C PRO A 113 -16.69 2.46 13.17
N GLU A 114 -16.97 3.73 12.82
CA GLU A 114 -16.55 4.86 13.64
C GLU A 114 -17.09 4.62 15.05
N SER A 115 -16.20 4.50 16.03
CA SER A 115 -16.58 4.29 17.40
C SER A 115 -17.35 5.52 17.92
N GLY A 116 -18.68 5.45 17.84
CA GLY A 116 -19.64 6.19 18.64
C GLY A 116 -19.64 7.71 18.53
N GLN A 117 -20.34 8.25 17.54
CA GLN A 117 -21.18 9.45 17.77
C GLN A 117 -22.61 8.98 18.05
N ASP A 118 -22.89 8.68 19.33
CA ASP A 118 -24.20 8.85 20.00
C ASP A 118 -24.25 7.99 21.27
N ALA A 119 -23.45 8.38 22.27
CA ALA A 119 -23.81 8.19 23.67
C ALA A 119 -24.21 9.57 24.20
N GLY A 120 -25.39 10.05 23.82
CA GLY A 120 -25.75 11.44 24.10
C GLY A 120 -27.19 11.84 23.79
N LYS A 121 -28.18 11.08 24.28
CA LYS A 121 -29.35 11.60 25.03
C LYS A 121 -30.35 10.49 25.38
#